data_AF-A0A537CGN8-F1
#
_entry.id   AF-A0A537CGN8-F1
#
_cell.length_a   1.000
_cell.length_b   1.000
_cell.length_c   1.000
_cell.angle_alpha   90.00
_cell.angle_beta   90.00
_cell.angle_gamma   90.00
#
_symmetry.space_group_name_H-M   'P 1'
#
loop_
_entity.id
_entity.type
_entity.pdbx_description
1 polymer ?
#
loop_
_entity_poly.entity_id
_entity_poly.type
_entity_poly.pdbx_seq_one_letter_code
_entity_poly.pdbx_strand_id
1 'polypeptide(L)'
;MGSEVFEMKVVESRQITPSIHKILLKKPDTFKFLPVQFTFLSLLTEEGMMDTRPMSIATSPTRPNLEYAVRLSDSFYKKAFASLKPGDNVTVQGPYGDFILDQKRPAVLVAGGIGITPLKGMAEYAADRKLQIPMRLLYSNRAPDEIAYRPELEELAQHNPKFTVFHTLTGENVSKDWEGLRGRIDREYLLKASEGLERPNYYLCGTPGMVSACFDLLHRMDVSEEDMNYEVFRGY
;
A
#
# COMPACT_ATOMS: atom_id res chain seq x y z
N MET A 1 -9.76 -20.55 8.65
CA MET A 1 -9.76 -21.02 7.25
C MET A 1 -8.31 -21.32 6.90
N GLY A 2 -8.00 -22.54 6.44
CA GLY A 2 -6.62 -22.91 6.10
C GLY A 2 -6.13 -22.13 4.89
N SER A 3 -4.87 -21.73 4.87
CA SER A 3 -4.27 -21.05 3.73
C SER A 3 -4.20 -21.99 2.53
N GLU A 4 -4.78 -21.58 1.41
CA GLU A 4 -4.74 -22.33 0.14
C GLU A 4 -3.55 -21.88 -0.72
N VAL A 5 -3.08 -22.77 -1.59
CA VAL A 5 -2.00 -22.49 -2.56
C VAL A 5 -2.62 -22.44 -3.96
N PHE A 6 -2.28 -21.40 -4.71
CA PHE A 6 -2.78 -21.13 -6.05
C PHE A 6 -1.63 -20.90 -7.02
N GLU A 7 -1.75 -21.45 -8.22
CA GLU A 7 -0.92 -21.06 -9.36
C GLU A 7 -1.66 -19.97 -10.13
N MET A 8 -1.09 -18.76 -10.18
CA MET A 8 -1.70 -17.61 -10.83
C MET A 8 -0.85 -17.13 -12.01
N LYS A 9 -1.53 -16.72 -13.09
CA LYS A 9 -0.87 -16.19 -14.29
C LYS A 9 -0.57 -14.70 -14.17
N VAL A 10 0.64 -14.30 -14.53
CA VAL A 10 0.97 -12.88 -14.73
C VAL A 10 0.19 -12.35 -15.93
N VAL A 11 -0.51 -11.24 -15.74
CA VAL A 11 -1.29 -10.53 -16.77
C VAL A 11 -0.54 -9.30 -17.24
N GLU A 12 0.15 -8.61 -16.33
CA GLU A 12 0.94 -7.42 -16.59
C GLU A 12 2.18 -7.43 -15.70
N SER A 13 3.28 -6.90 -16.21
CA SER A 13 4.51 -6.64 -15.47
C SER A 13 5.13 -5.36 -16.01
N ARG A 14 5.24 -4.33 -15.18
CA ARG A 14 5.82 -3.05 -15.60
C ARG A 14 6.33 -2.23 -14.43
N GLN A 15 7.28 -1.36 -14.76
CA GLN A 15 7.75 -0.32 -13.87
C GLN A 15 6.74 0.85 -13.82
N ILE A 16 6.46 1.38 -12.63
CA ILE A 16 5.49 2.47 -12.40
C ILE A 16 6.11 3.75 -11.83
N THR A 17 7.29 3.64 -11.25
CA THR A 17 8.18 4.77 -10.90
C THR A 17 9.62 4.37 -11.21
N PRO A 18 10.61 5.27 -11.16
CA PRO A 18 12.02 4.90 -11.31
C PRO A 18 12.49 3.78 -10.37
N SER A 19 11.86 3.62 -9.20
CA SER A 19 12.23 2.58 -8.22
C SER A 19 11.17 1.52 -7.94
N ILE A 20 9.94 1.62 -8.47
CA ILE A 20 8.85 0.68 -8.18
C ILE A 20 8.43 -0.10 -9.42
N HIS A 21 8.41 -1.43 -9.29
CA HIS A 21 7.89 -2.36 -10.29
C HIS A 21 6.65 -3.06 -9.78
N LYS A 22 5.63 -3.20 -10.63
CA LYS A 22 4.39 -3.88 -10.30
C LYS A 22 4.12 -5.06 -11.24
N ILE A 23 3.36 -6.02 -10.73
CA ILE A 23 2.75 -7.08 -11.53
C ILE A 23 1.26 -7.19 -11.23
N LEU A 24 0.51 -7.67 -12.21
CA LEU A 24 -0.87 -8.12 -12.04
C LEU A 24 -0.92 -9.63 -12.21
N LEU A 25 -1.56 -10.32 -11.26
CA LEU A 25 -1.87 -11.74 -11.35
C LEU A 25 -3.36 -11.94 -11.58
N LYS A 26 -3.74 -12.84 -12.49
CA LYS A 26 -5.13 -13.19 -12.73
C LYS A 26 -5.71 -13.84 -11.48
N LYS A 27 -6.69 -13.19 -10.83
CA LYS A 27 -7.27 -13.69 -9.58
C LYS A 27 -8.27 -14.81 -9.88
N PRO A 28 -8.11 -16.02 -9.30
CA PRO A 28 -9.13 -17.06 -9.37
C PRO A 28 -10.43 -16.62 -8.70
N ASP A 29 -11.58 -17.06 -9.19
CA ASP A 29 -12.88 -16.72 -8.58
C ASP A 29 -13.04 -17.29 -7.17
N THR A 30 -12.36 -18.42 -6.90
CA THR A 30 -12.27 -19.08 -5.60
C THR A 30 -11.41 -18.32 -4.60
N PHE A 31 -10.48 -17.47 -5.06
CA PHE A 31 -9.62 -16.68 -4.18
C PHE A 31 -10.41 -15.49 -3.59
N LYS A 32 -10.72 -15.57 -2.30
CA LYS A 32 -11.38 -14.51 -1.53
C LYS A 32 -10.40 -13.94 -0.50
N PHE A 33 -10.38 -12.62 -0.36
CA PHE A 33 -9.54 -11.92 0.61
C PHE A 33 -10.24 -10.64 1.08
N LEU A 34 -9.76 -10.08 2.19
CA LEU A 34 -10.17 -8.79 2.74
C LEU A 34 -9.12 -7.72 2.43
N PRO A 35 -9.49 -6.43 2.38
CA PRO A 35 -8.52 -5.36 2.14
C PRO A 35 -7.37 -5.42 3.14
N VAL A 36 -6.15 -5.14 2.66
CA VAL A 36 -4.88 -5.17 3.42
C VAL A 36 -4.35 -6.57 3.76
N GLN A 37 -5.07 -7.63 3.44
CA GLN A 37 -4.47 -8.95 3.52
C GLN A 37 -3.29 -9.10 2.57
N PHE A 38 -2.35 -9.95 2.95
CA PHE A 38 -1.16 -10.27 2.18
C PHE A 38 -1.16 -11.74 1.79
N THR A 39 -0.28 -12.09 0.86
CA THR A 39 -0.02 -13.47 0.44
C THR A 39 1.48 -13.74 0.51
N PHE A 40 1.88 -15.01 0.49
CA PHE A 40 3.25 -15.38 0.19
C PHE A 40 3.37 -15.67 -1.31
N LEU A 41 4.28 -14.98 -1.98
CA LEU A 41 4.61 -15.21 -3.38
C LEU A 41 5.94 -15.96 -3.46
N SER A 42 5.93 -17.13 -4.07
CA SER A 42 7.13 -17.94 -4.32
C SER A 42 7.60 -17.75 -5.76
N LEU A 43 8.86 -17.37 -5.93
CA LEU A 43 9.49 -17.13 -7.23
C LEU A 43 10.80 -17.91 -7.34
N LEU A 44 11.06 -18.49 -8.50
CA LEU A 44 12.36 -19.07 -8.82
C LEU A 44 13.36 -17.93 -9.09
N THR A 45 14.41 -17.86 -8.29
CA THR A 45 15.47 -16.84 -8.46
C THR A 45 16.52 -17.29 -9.46
N GLU A 46 17.37 -16.36 -9.89
CA GLU A 46 18.52 -16.66 -10.77
C GLU A 46 19.55 -17.61 -10.15
N GLU A 47 19.51 -17.80 -8.82
CA GLU A 47 20.30 -18.80 -8.10
C GLU A 47 19.73 -20.22 -8.21
N GLY A 48 18.61 -20.39 -8.92
CA GLY A 48 17.92 -21.68 -9.05
C GLY A 48 17.17 -22.11 -7.78
N MET A 49 16.96 -21.19 -6.84
CA MET A 49 16.25 -21.44 -5.58
C MET A 49 14.85 -20.82 -5.61
N MET A 50 13.89 -21.50 -5.00
CA MET A 50 12.58 -20.91 -4.74
C MET A 50 12.69 -19.98 -3.53
N ASP A 51 12.42 -18.69 -3.72
CA ASP A 51 12.35 -17.69 -2.64
C ASP A 51 10.90 -17.25 -2.45
N THR A 52 10.42 -17.33 -1.21
CA THR A 52 9.04 -17.04 -0.82
C THR A 52 9.01 -15.82 0.08
N ARG A 53 8.26 -14.78 -0.31
CA ARG A 53 8.15 -13.53 0.45
C ARG A 53 6.71 -13.14 0.71
N PRO A 54 6.41 -12.56 1.89
CA PRO A 54 5.12 -11.94 2.14
C PRO A 54 4.99 -10.68 1.26
N MET A 55 3.83 -10.53 0.61
CA MET A 55 3.52 -9.46 -0.32
C MET A 55 2.09 -8.96 -0.07
N SER A 56 1.96 -7.70 0.34
CA SER A 56 0.65 -7.07 0.55
C SER A 56 -0.08 -6.90 -0.79
N ILE A 57 -1.37 -7.20 -0.81
CA ILE A 57 -2.20 -7.07 -2.00
C ILE A 57 -2.53 -5.59 -2.23
N ALA A 58 -2.15 -5.05 -3.39
CA ALA A 58 -2.26 -3.63 -3.71
C ALA A 58 -3.58 -3.20 -4.36
N THR A 59 -4.60 -4.06 -4.32
CA THR A 59 -5.86 -3.88 -5.05
C THR A 59 -7.06 -4.30 -4.20
N SER A 60 -8.22 -3.73 -4.51
CA SER A 60 -9.47 -4.08 -3.86
C SER A 60 -9.90 -5.53 -4.15
N PRO A 61 -10.48 -6.25 -3.16
CA PRO A 61 -11.08 -7.58 -3.35
C PRO A 61 -12.14 -7.69 -4.45
N THR A 62 -12.72 -6.57 -4.90
CA THR A 62 -13.72 -6.55 -5.97
C THR A 62 -13.10 -6.62 -7.37
N ARG A 63 -11.79 -6.41 -7.49
CA ARG A 63 -11.07 -6.31 -8.76
C ARG A 63 -10.72 -7.69 -9.33
N PRO A 64 -10.63 -7.85 -10.66
CA PRO A 64 -10.45 -9.16 -11.31
C PRO A 64 -9.02 -9.71 -11.23
N ASN A 65 -8.03 -8.88 -10.88
CA ASN A 65 -6.63 -9.24 -10.78
C ASN A 65 -6.12 -8.87 -9.38
N LEU A 66 -5.14 -9.62 -8.87
CA LEU A 66 -4.33 -9.22 -7.73
C LEU A 66 -3.20 -8.33 -8.24
N GLU A 67 -2.92 -7.24 -7.53
CA GLU A 67 -1.79 -6.35 -7.84
C GLU A 67 -0.76 -6.47 -6.73
N TYR A 68 0.51 -6.58 -7.12
CA TYR A 68 1.64 -6.57 -6.21
C TYR A 68 2.70 -5.62 -6.73
N ALA A 69 3.47 -5.02 -5.85
CA ALA A 69 4.58 -4.18 -6.24
C ALA A 69 5.74 -4.25 -5.26
N VAL A 70 6.95 -4.08 -5.80
CA VAL A 70 8.19 -4.07 -5.06
C VAL A 70 8.95 -2.78 -5.34
N ARG A 71 9.71 -2.32 -4.36
CA ARG A 71 10.79 -1.37 -4.61
C ARG A 71 12.02 -2.13 -5.10
N LEU A 72 12.48 -1.83 -6.31
CA LEU A 72 13.65 -2.41 -6.94
C LEU A 72 14.90 -2.27 -6.05
N SER A 73 15.69 -3.33 -5.99
CA SER A 73 17.02 -3.37 -5.39
C SER A 73 17.79 -4.59 -5.91
N ASP A 74 19.03 -4.78 -5.48
CA ASP A 74 19.88 -5.90 -5.95
C ASP A 74 19.46 -7.30 -5.45
N SER A 75 18.40 -7.39 -4.66
CA SER A 75 17.85 -8.67 -4.16
C SER A 75 17.46 -9.60 -5.30
N PHE A 76 17.89 -10.86 -5.22
CA PHE A 76 17.53 -11.92 -6.15
C PHE A 76 16.01 -12.07 -6.31
N TYR A 77 15.24 -11.99 -5.22
CA TYR A 77 13.78 -12.03 -5.27
C TYR A 77 13.20 -10.86 -6.09
N LYS A 78 13.68 -9.64 -5.85
CA LYS A 78 13.15 -8.45 -6.54
C LYS A 78 13.54 -8.43 -8.02
N LYS A 79 14.73 -8.93 -8.37
CA LYS A 79 15.13 -9.16 -9.77
C LYS A 79 14.23 -10.20 -10.45
N ALA A 80 13.95 -11.32 -9.78
CA ALA A 80 13.02 -12.34 -10.28
C ALA A 80 11.60 -11.79 -10.43
N PHE A 81 11.12 -11.00 -9.47
CA PHE A 81 9.82 -10.33 -9.55
C PHE A 81 9.74 -9.37 -10.74
N ALA A 82 10.77 -8.55 -10.95
CA ALA A 82 10.81 -7.59 -12.04
C ALA A 82 11.00 -8.23 -13.43
N SER A 83 11.55 -9.45 -13.49
CA SER A 83 11.75 -10.19 -14.74
C SER A 83 10.53 -10.97 -15.22
N LEU A 84 9.50 -11.11 -14.37
CA LEU A 84 8.22 -11.74 -14.73
C LEU A 84 7.59 -11.08 -15.96
N LYS A 85 7.00 -11.89 -16.83
CA LYS A 85 6.32 -11.49 -18.06
C LYS A 85 4.89 -12.01 -18.09
N PRO A 86 3.99 -11.35 -18.85
CA PRO A 86 2.65 -11.90 -19.07
C PRO A 86 2.70 -13.36 -19.54
N GLY A 87 1.92 -14.22 -18.89
CA GLY A 87 1.88 -15.67 -19.14
C GLY A 87 2.71 -16.51 -18.17
N ASP A 88 3.64 -15.92 -17.43
CA ASP A 88 4.41 -16.63 -16.40
C ASP A 88 3.51 -17.08 -15.24
N ASN A 89 3.93 -18.15 -14.55
CA ASN A 89 3.24 -18.67 -13.36
C ASN A 89 3.89 -18.10 -12.10
N VAL A 90 3.06 -17.76 -11.13
CA VAL A 90 3.48 -17.38 -9.77
C VAL A 90 2.67 -18.23 -8.78
N THR A 91 3.37 -18.92 -7.89
CA THR A 91 2.75 -19.62 -6.77
C THR A 91 2.39 -18.60 -5.68
N VAL A 92 1.12 -18.56 -5.32
CA VAL A 92 0.54 -17.64 -4.33
C VAL A 92 -0.09 -18.45 -3.20
N GLN A 93 0.36 -18.25 -1.98
CA GLN A 93 -0.22 -18.86 -0.79
C GLN A 93 -0.93 -17.80 0.06
N GLY A 94 -2.17 -18.06 0.49
CA GLY A 94 -2.94 -17.15 1.35
C GLY A 94 -4.44 -17.13 1.03
N PRO A 95 -5.15 -16.06 1.43
CA PRO A 95 -4.64 -14.84 2.07
C PRO A 95 -4.27 -15.00 3.57
N TYR A 96 -3.54 -14.02 4.10
CA TYR A 96 -3.14 -13.90 5.50
C TYR A 96 -3.35 -12.46 6.02
N GLY A 97 -3.34 -12.31 7.35
CA GLY A 97 -3.40 -11.02 8.03
C GLY A 97 -4.78 -10.70 8.61
N ASP A 98 -4.78 -10.14 9.81
CA ASP A 98 -5.97 -9.70 10.55
C ASP A 98 -6.13 -8.17 10.55
N PHE A 99 -5.17 -7.45 9.97
CA PHE A 99 -5.28 -6.02 9.69
C PHE A 99 -6.35 -5.83 8.62
N ILE A 100 -7.52 -5.33 9.02
CA ILE A 100 -8.65 -5.12 8.12
C ILE A 100 -9.22 -3.70 8.30
N LEU A 101 -9.85 -3.21 7.24
CA LEU A 101 -10.57 -1.93 7.27
C LEU A 101 -11.80 -2.03 8.19
N ASP A 102 -11.86 -1.17 9.19
CA ASP A 102 -13.10 -0.86 9.90
C ASP A 102 -13.98 0.01 9.00
N GLN A 103 -15.12 -0.54 8.59
CA GLN A 103 -16.01 0.09 7.62
C GLN A 103 -17.00 1.07 8.26
N LYS A 104 -16.93 1.29 9.58
CA LYS A 104 -17.88 2.12 10.34
C LYS A 104 -17.29 3.44 10.84
N ARG A 105 -15.96 3.55 10.92
CA ARG A 105 -15.26 4.73 11.43
C ARG A 105 -14.42 5.41 10.34
N PRO A 106 -14.19 6.72 10.41
CA PRO A 106 -13.27 7.40 9.50
C PRO A 106 -11.86 6.82 9.58
N ALA A 107 -11.09 6.95 8.51
CA ALA A 107 -9.74 6.41 8.41
C ALA A 107 -8.71 7.47 8.00
N VAL A 108 -7.59 7.51 8.71
CA VAL A 108 -6.37 8.22 8.30
C VAL A 108 -5.33 7.19 7.88
N LEU A 109 -5.00 7.18 6.60
CA LEU A 109 -4.01 6.29 6.00
C LEU A 109 -2.66 7.02 5.97
N VAL A 110 -1.59 6.37 6.41
CA VAL A 110 -0.25 6.95 6.43
C VAL A 110 0.71 6.00 5.71
N ALA A 111 1.12 6.38 4.51
CA ALA A 111 2.01 5.59 3.66
C ALA A 111 3.38 6.23 3.48
N GLY A 112 4.41 5.38 3.41
CA GLY A 112 5.75 5.77 2.96
C GLY A 112 6.26 4.87 1.86
N GLY A 113 6.61 5.43 0.70
CA GLY A 113 7.13 4.67 -0.44
C GLY A 113 6.20 3.53 -0.85
N ILE A 114 6.71 2.29 -0.90
CA ILE A 114 5.91 1.13 -1.31
C ILE A 114 4.89 0.67 -0.26
N GLY A 115 4.95 1.19 0.98
CA GLY A 115 3.92 0.96 1.99
C GLY A 115 2.52 1.43 1.59
N ILE A 116 2.39 2.13 0.45
CA ILE A 116 1.11 2.45 -0.17
C ILE A 116 0.30 1.21 -0.59
N THR A 117 0.93 0.06 -0.86
CA THR A 117 0.25 -1.10 -1.45
C THR A 117 -1.01 -1.51 -0.69
N PRO A 118 -0.98 -1.87 0.61
CA PRO A 118 -2.19 -2.24 1.33
C PRO A 118 -3.21 -1.10 1.41
N LEU A 119 -2.74 0.14 1.56
CA LEU A 119 -3.59 1.32 1.75
C LEU A 119 -4.31 1.73 0.46
N LYS A 120 -3.70 1.49 -0.71
CA LYS A 120 -4.36 1.63 -2.01
C LYS A 120 -5.52 0.64 -2.14
N GLY A 121 -5.28 -0.65 -1.85
CA GLY A 121 -6.33 -1.67 -1.90
C GLY A 121 -7.48 -1.36 -0.93
N MET A 122 -7.17 -0.80 0.24
CA MET A 122 -8.15 -0.30 1.20
C MET A 122 -9.00 0.86 0.63
N ALA A 123 -8.35 1.86 0.03
CA ALA A 123 -9.04 3.02 -0.54
C ALA A 123 -9.92 2.64 -1.75
N GLU A 124 -9.42 1.80 -2.64
CA GLU A 124 -10.21 1.24 -3.74
C GLU A 124 -11.42 0.47 -3.22
N TYR A 125 -11.25 -0.37 -2.19
CA TYR A 125 -12.36 -1.15 -1.64
C TYR A 125 -13.45 -0.25 -1.05
N ALA A 126 -13.05 0.80 -0.32
CA ALA A 126 -13.98 1.77 0.24
C ALA A 126 -14.81 2.47 -0.86
N ALA A 127 -14.16 2.84 -1.97
CA ALA A 127 -14.84 3.44 -3.12
C ALA A 127 -15.75 2.44 -3.86
N ASP A 128 -15.25 1.23 -4.14
CA ASP A 128 -16.00 0.17 -4.83
C ASP A 128 -17.29 -0.22 -4.08
N ARG A 129 -17.22 -0.23 -2.75
CA ARG A 129 -18.35 -0.51 -1.86
C ARG A 129 -19.18 0.73 -1.52
N LYS A 130 -18.78 1.92 -2.00
CA LYS A 130 -19.42 3.21 -1.70
C LYS A 130 -19.60 3.42 -0.18
N LEU A 131 -18.58 3.06 0.59
CA LEU A 131 -18.60 3.24 2.04
C LEU A 131 -18.77 4.73 2.37
N GLN A 132 -19.52 5.02 3.43
CA GLN A 132 -19.85 6.39 3.82
C GLN A 132 -18.80 7.03 4.75
N ILE A 133 -17.77 6.27 5.13
CA ILE A 133 -16.69 6.74 6.00
C ILE A 133 -15.74 7.67 5.22
N PRO A 134 -15.35 8.82 5.79
CA PRO A 134 -14.25 9.61 5.27
C PRO A 134 -12.93 8.85 5.38
N MET A 135 -12.10 8.94 4.35
CA MET A 135 -10.78 8.32 4.29
C MET A 135 -9.77 9.33 3.76
N ARG A 136 -8.67 9.54 4.48
CA ARG A 136 -7.66 10.54 4.12
C ARG A 136 -6.28 9.94 4.15
N LEU A 137 -5.56 10.04 3.04
CA LEU A 137 -4.22 9.47 2.85
C LEU A 137 -3.16 10.55 2.97
N LEU A 138 -2.25 10.42 3.94
CA LEU A 138 -0.94 11.09 3.96
C LEU A 138 0.07 10.17 3.28
N TYR A 139 0.61 10.59 2.14
CA TYR A 139 1.55 9.76 1.37
C TYR A 139 2.91 10.45 1.21
N SER A 140 3.94 9.85 1.83
CA SER A 140 5.31 10.37 1.83
C SER A 140 6.21 9.66 0.81
N ASN A 141 6.83 10.45 -0.07
CA ASN A 141 7.81 10.00 -1.06
C ASN A 141 9.05 10.91 -1.05
N ARG A 142 10.11 10.53 -1.78
CA ARG A 142 11.32 11.36 -1.90
C ARG A 142 11.19 12.44 -2.96
N ALA A 143 10.57 12.11 -4.09
CA ALA A 143 10.43 12.98 -5.24
C ALA A 143 9.07 12.73 -5.93
N PRO A 144 8.59 13.67 -6.78
CA PRO A 144 7.29 13.54 -7.44
C PRO A 144 7.16 12.31 -8.35
N ASP A 145 8.24 11.93 -9.04
CA ASP A 145 8.31 10.77 -9.93
C ASP A 145 8.39 9.43 -9.17
N GLU A 146 8.64 9.48 -7.86
CA GLU A 146 8.64 8.31 -6.97
C GLU A 146 7.29 8.08 -6.28
N ILE A 147 6.25 8.85 -6.62
CA ILE A 147 4.89 8.67 -6.09
C ILE A 147 4.22 7.52 -6.88
N ALA A 148 4.29 6.31 -6.32
CA ALA A 148 3.62 5.15 -6.92
C ALA A 148 2.10 5.33 -6.91
N TYR A 149 1.45 4.92 -8.00
CA TYR A 149 -0.01 4.99 -8.18
C TYR A 149 -0.61 6.41 -8.14
N ARG A 150 0.19 7.44 -8.41
CA ARG A 150 -0.28 8.83 -8.35
C ARG A 150 -1.52 9.07 -9.22
N PRO A 151 -1.55 8.71 -10.52
CA PRO A 151 -2.73 8.93 -11.35
C PRO A 151 -3.97 8.21 -10.81
N GLU A 152 -3.80 6.96 -10.36
CA GLU A 152 -4.90 6.15 -9.81
C GLU A 152 -5.47 6.75 -8.51
N LEU A 153 -4.61 7.28 -7.63
CA LEU A 153 -5.02 7.93 -6.39
C LEU A 153 -5.72 9.28 -6.64
N GLU A 154 -5.23 10.06 -7.61
CA GLU A 154 -5.84 11.32 -8.02
C GLU A 154 -7.21 11.09 -8.66
N GLU A 155 -7.34 10.09 -9.54
CA GLU A 155 -8.61 9.67 -10.13
C GLU A 155 -9.59 9.19 -9.04
N LEU A 156 -9.11 8.41 -8.07
CA LEU A 156 -9.93 7.94 -6.96
C LEU A 156 -10.47 9.11 -6.12
N ALA A 157 -9.62 10.10 -5.82
CA ALA A 157 -10.01 11.30 -5.07
C ALA A 157 -11.01 12.18 -5.85
N GLN A 158 -10.87 12.26 -7.18
CA GLN A 158 -11.80 12.99 -8.03
C GLN A 158 -13.20 12.36 -8.04
N HIS A 159 -13.29 11.02 -8.04
CA HIS A 159 -14.57 10.30 -8.15
C HIS A 159 -15.20 9.92 -6.80
N ASN A 160 -14.43 9.97 -5.71
CA ASN A 160 -14.91 9.67 -4.37
C ASN A 160 -14.73 10.89 -3.44
N PRO A 161 -15.79 11.67 -3.17
CA PRO A 161 -15.69 12.85 -2.30
C PRO A 161 -15.38 12.52 -0.83
N LYS A 162 -15.44 11.25 -0.44
CA LYS A 162 -15.02 10.78 0.89
C LYS A 162 -13.54 10.43 0.95
N PHE A 163 -12.83 10.41 -0.18
CA PHE A 163 -11.39 10.15 -0.24
C PHE A 163 -10.61 11.44 -0.51
N THR A 164 -9.54 11.66 0.24
CA THR A 164 -8.63 12.79 0.01
C THR A 164 -7.20 12.29 0.14
N VAL A 165 -6.31 12.76 -0.74
CA VAL A 165 -4.88 12.45 -0.70
C VAL A 165 -4.06 13.71 -0.46
N PHE A 166 -3.10 13.60 0.44
CA PHE A 166 -2.10 14.61 0.75
C PHE A 166 -0.72 14.02 0.49
N HIS A 167 -0.06 14.48 -0.57
CA HIS A 167 1.30 14.08 -0.86
C HIS A 167 2.30 14.96 -0.11
N THR A 168 3.32 14.34 0.50
CA THR A 168 4.47 15.03 1.07
C THR A 168 5.78 14.52 0.49
N LEU A 169 6.70 15.44 0.19
CA LEU A 169 8.00 15.11 -0.39
C LEU A 169 9.15 15.41 0.57
N THR A 170 10.04 14.44 0.74
CA THR A 170 11.16 14.49 1.70
C THR A 170 12.52 14.75 1.08
N GLY A 171 12.63 14.78 -0.25
CA GLY A 171 13.89 15.00 -0.95
C GLY A 171 14.41 16.44 -0.80
N GLU A 172 15.72 16.62 -0.98
CA GLU A 172 16.38 17.93 -0.86
C GLU A 172 16.07 18.86 -2.05
N ASN A 173 15.79 18.29 -3.22
CA ASN A 173 15.59 19.02 -4.48
C ASN A 173 14.12 19.06 -4.93
N VAL A 174 13.17 19.18 -4.00
CA VAL A 174 11.75 19.30 -4.38
C VAL A 174 11.52 20.65 -5.06
N SER A 175 11.01 20.61 -6.31
CA SER A 175 10.71 21.81 -7.10
C SER A 175 9.90 22.84 -6.31
N LYS A 176 10.13 24.14 -6.58
CA LYS A 176 9.34 25.23 -6.00
C LYS A 176 7.87 25.16 -6.44
N ASP A 177 7.60 24.56 -7.59
CA ASP A 177 6.24 24.42 -8.14
C ASP A 177 5.46 23.26 -7.52
N TRP A 178 6.05 22.51 -6.58
CA TRP A 178 5.32 21.49 -5.84
C TRP A 178 4.33 22.13 -4.87
N GLU A 179 3.04 21.93 -5.14
CA GLU A 179 1.92 22.47 -4.36
C GLU A 179 1.54 21.60 -3.16
N GLY A 180 2.07 20.38 -3.06
CA GLY A 180 1.84 19.49 -1.94
C GLY A 180 2.65 19.86 -0.68
N LEU A 181 2.53 18.99 0.33
CA LEU A 181 3.27 19.12 1.59
C LEU A 181 4.78 18.86 1.38
N ARG A 182 5.61 19.34 2.31
CA ARG A 182 7.08 19.28 2.22
C ARG A 182 7.70 18.84 3.53
N GLY A 183 8.52 17.81 3.47
CA GLY A 183 9.23 17.25 4.60
C GLY A 183 8.65 15.93 5.09
N ARG A 184 9.19 15.47 6.22
CA ARG A 184 8.75 14.25 6.89
C ARG A 184 7.37 14.48 7.50
N ILE A 185 6.60 13.40 7.63
CA ILE A 185 5.32 13.45 8.33
C ILE A 185 5.58 13.86 9.78
N ASP A 186 4.88 14.90 10.20
CA ASP A 186 4.95 15.46 11.54
C ASP A 186 3.55 15.58 12.17
N ARG A 187 3.49 16.20 13.35
CA ARG A 187 2.25 16.42 14.09
C ARG A 187 1.25 17.30 13.31
N GLU A 188 1.73 18.32 12.60
CA GLU A 188 0.85 19.22 11.84
C GLU A 188 0.15 18.47 10.71
N TYR A 189 0.89 17.61 9.99
CA TYR A 189 0.32 16.84 8.88
C TYR A 189 -0.66 15.79 9.37
N LEU A 190 -0.38 15.12 10.50
CA LEU A 190 -1.33 14.19 11.13
C LEU A 190 -2.61 14.90 11.58
N LEU A 191 -2.52 16.09 12.17
CA LEU A 191 -3.68 16.90 12.55
C LEU A 191 -4.49 17.35 11.32
N LYS A 192 -3.81 17.83 10.28
CA LYS A 192 -4.46 18.21 9.01
C LYS A 192 -5.22 17.02 8.41
N ALA A 193 -4.62 15.84 8.43
CA ALA A 193 -5.28 14.64 7.92
C ALA A 193 -6.45 14.19 8.80
N SER A 194 -6.43 14.39 10.11
CA SER A 194 -7.52 14.00 11.01
C SER A 194 -8.57 15.08 11.26
N GLU A 195 -8.38 16.30 10.72
CA GLU A 195 -9.23 17.46 11.00
C GLU A 195 -10.73 17.21 10.75
N GLY A 196 -11.57 17.36 11.77
CA GLY A 196 -13.01 17.14 11.66
C GLY A 196 -13.43 15.67 11.51
N LEU A 197 -12.51 14.71 11.65
CA LEU A 197 -12.86 13.29 11.79
C LEU A 197 -13.07 12.95 13.27
N GLU A 198 -14.24 12.43 13.61
CA GLU A 198 -14.49 11.94 14.95
C GLU A 198 -13.82 10.57 15.14
N ARG A 199 -12.84 10.52 16.06
CA ARG A 199 -12.12 9.31 16.48
C ARG A 199 -11.74 8.40 15.29
N PRO A 200 -10.92 8.86 14.32
CA PRO A 200 -10.53 8.04 13.18
C PRO A 200 -9.64 6.86 13.58
N ASN A 201 -9.68 5.79 12.80
CA ASN A 201 -8.65 4.74 12.84
C ASN A 201 -7.44 5.19 12.00
N TYR A 202 -6.24 4.93 12.50
CA TYR A 202 -4.99 5.21 11.80
C TYR A 202 -4.40 3.91 11.25
N TYR A 203 -4.03 3.92 9.97
CA TYR A 203 -3.44 2.78 9.27
C TYR A 203 -2.06 3.17 8.73
N LEU A 204 -1.00 2.66 9.37
CA LEU A 204 0.39 3.07 9.13
C LEU A 204 1.16 1.99 8.36
N CYS A 205 1.60 2.27 7.14
CA CYS A 205 2.33 1.30 6.32
C CYS A 205 3.58 1.94 5.69
N GLY A 206 4.75 1.39 6.00
CA GLY A 206 6.00 1.92 5.44
C GLY A 206 7.26 1.34 6.08
N THR A 207 8.36 2.10 6.01
CA THR A 207 9.63 1.73 6.64
C THR A 207 9.51 1.68 8.16
N PRO A 208 10.34 0.88 8.87
CA PRO A 208 10.28 0.80 10.34
C PRO A 208 10.42 2.17 11.02
N GLY A 209 11.33 3.01 10.52
CA GLY A 209 11.54 4.34 11.07
C GLY A 209 10.34 5.27 10.88
N MET A 210 9.67 5.21 9.72
CA MET A 210 8.46 6.01 9.49
C MET A 210 7.31 5.56 10.39
N VAL A 211 7.05 4.24 10.45
CA VAL A 211 5.95 3.69 11.26
C VAL A 211 6.16 4.02 12.73
N SER A 212 7.37 3.79 13.27
CA SER A 212 7.71 4.14 14.66
C SER A 212 7.53 5.63 14.93
N ALA A 213 8.03 6.51 14.05
CA ALA A 213 7.90 7.94 14.25
C ALA A 213 6.43 8.41 14.23
N CYS A 214 5.62 7.88 13.33
CA CYS A 214 4.18 8.20 13.27
C CYS A 214 3.43 7.67 14.48
N PHE A 215 3.74 6.44 14.92
CA PHE A 215 3.17 5.85 16.13
C PHE A 215 3.46 6.72 17.36
N ASP A 216 4.72 7.14 17.56
CA ASP A 216 5.10 8.00 18.68
C ASP A 216 4.44 9.38 18.61
N LEU A 217 4.27 9.94 17.41
CA LEU A 217 3.55 11.20 17.20
C LEU A 217 2.07 11.06 17.58
N LEU A 218 1.40 10.00 17.14
CA LEU A 218 0.00 9.72 17.46
C LEU A 218 -0.20 9.47 18.95
N HIS A 219 0.72 8.74 19.60
CA HIS A 219 0.69 8.55 21.04
C HIS A 219 0.82 9.90 21.79
N ARG A 220 1.71 10.79 21.36
CA ARG A 220 1.83 12.16 21.88
C ARG A 220 0.64 13.07 21.53
N MET A 221 -0.24 12.63 20.65
CA MET A 221 -1.52 13.28 20.34
C MET A 221 -2.70 12.62 21.09
N ASP A 222 -2.42 11.78 22.09
CA ASP A 222 -3.40 11.06 22.90
C ASP A 222 -4.31 10.12 22.10
N VAL A 223 -3.85 9.63 20.94
CA VAL A 223 -4.54 8.59 20.18
C VAL A 223 -4.34 7.24 20.88
N SER A 224 -5.43 6.50 21.09
CA SER A 224 -5.36 5.14 21.66
C SER A 224 -4.64 4.18 20.71
N GLU A 225 -3.82 3.27 21.24
CA GLU A 225 -3.17 2.23 20.44
C GLU A 225 -4.18 1.31 19.74
N GLU A 226 -5.37 1.12 20.32
CA GLU A 226 -6.46 0.33 19.70
C GLU A 226 -6.98 0.96 18.40
N ASP A 227 -6.80 2.28 18.26
CA ASP A 227 -7.18 3.03 17.06
C ASP A 227 -6.01 3.10 16.05
N MET A 228 -4.86 2.50 16.36
CA MET A 228 -3.66 2.46 15.51
C MET A 228 -3.39 1.05 14.99
N ASN A 229 -3.35 0.92 13.68
CA ASN A 229 -3.07 -0.32 12.97
C ASN A 229 -1.82 -0.09 12.14
N TYR A 230 -0.85 -1.02 12.14
CA TYR A 230 0.36 -0.86 11.33
C TYR A 230 0.85 -2.13 10.62
N GLU A 231 1.52 -1.93 9.49
CA GLU A 231 2.29 -2.95 8.78
C GLU A 231 3.70 -2.41 8.48
N VAL A 232 4.72 -3.13 8.94
CA VAL A 232 6.12 -2.71 8.79
C VAL A 232 6.78 -3.47 7.65
N PHE A 233 7.24 -2.72 6.65
CA PHE A 233 7.94 -3.26 5.50
C PHE A 233 9.44 -3.30 5.79
N ARG A 234 10.09 -4.42 5.52
CA ARG A 234 11.54 -4.64 5.75
C ARG A 234 12.25 -4.97 4.44
N GLY A 235 13.56 -4.75 4.37
CA GLY A 235 14.38 -5.12 3.20
C GLY A 235 14.41 -4.06 2.08
N TYR A 236 14.50 -2.79 2.47
CA TYR A 236 14.69 -1.65 1.57
C TYR A 236 16.14 -1.44 1.19
#